data_AF-A0A835Y0E8-F1
#
_entry.id   AF-A0A835Y0E8-F1
#
_cell.length_a   1.000
_cell.length_b   1.000
_cell.length_c   1.000
_cell.angle_alpha   90.00
_cell.angle_beta   90.00
_cell.angle_gamma   90.00
#
_symmetry.space_group_name_H-M   'P 1'
#
loop_
_entity.id
_entity.type
_entity.pdbx_description
1 polymer ?
#
loop_
_entity_poly.entity_id
_entity_poly.type
_entity_poly.pdbx_seq_one_letter_code
_entity_poly.pdbx_strand_id
1 'polypeptide(L)'
;MSAPLLITPLKDLCVKVVAANFEGCPTFGPLPDKYVKRIIDILPLDLPLELVGTLIADEDYWKRRAQARWKNCEVAAHGYSWKQLFFERNLQEFLEQYDPAITDLSSLKRLLTYSRRFVQTVHIRQLPSHLDLQILFDCMVNTPSSLALSYNLKEVGMDYDRSLFGMKLSDCRCLAKALEHTETLTYLDLSNNSLDDDKVRMLASGLVENLSITHLNLSHNKIADRGVRALAKLLDGHSVISLLELHDNQIHTEGAKSLARAFKNNQCLLSVNLRLNRMGDEGCKAVVESVRGSTTLERLNISANAAGQGTAAAVVALLRLNNVVTELDLSCNQYGEESCSAVRRALEQNTSVRLLDLRMTGINPDDEIAIAENLRARQERVDKARVLGGK
;
A
#
# COMPACT_ATOMS: atom_id res chain seq x y z
N MET A 1 54.75 18.61 -37.48
CA MET A 1 53.76 17.55 -37.70
C MET A 1 52.40 18.08 -37.26
N SER A 2 51.58 18.55 -38.20
CA SER A 2 50.22 19.01 -37.95
C SER A 2 49.32 17.81 -37.62
N ALA A 3 48.63 17.85 -36.49
CA ALA A 3 47.63 16.84 -36.12
C ALA A 3 46.58 16.72 -37.25
N PRO A 4 46.14 15.50 -37.61
CA PRO A 4 45.14 15.34 -38.66
C PRO A 4 43.84 16.03 -38.23
N LEU A 5 43.31 16.90 -39.11
CA LEU A 5 41.97 17.46 -38.97
C LEU A 5 40.96 16.30 -38.93
N LEU A 6 40.47 15.97 -37.74
CA LEU A 6 39.39 15.02 -37.54
C LEU A 6 38.09 15.65 -38.08
N ILE A 7 37.82 15.42 -39.36
CA ILE A 7 36.55 15.83 -39.98
C ILE A 7 35.46 14.93 -39.39
N THR A 8 34.51 15.55 -38.68
CA THR A 8 33.36 14.83 -38.11
C THR A 8 32.49 14.31 -39.27
N PRO A 9 32.18 13.00 -39.32
CA PRO A 9 31.30 12.45 -40.36
C PRO A 9 29.94 13.15 -40.40
N LEU A 10 29.41 13.40 -41.61
CA LEU A 10 28.11 14.07 -41.80
C LEU A 10 26.99 13.41 -40.99
N LYS A 11 26.97 12.07 -40.95
CA LYS A 11 26.02 11.28 -40.13
C LYS A 11 26.02 11.67 -38.64
N ASP A 12 27.19 12.01 -38.09
CA ASP A 12 27.34 12.37 -36.67
C ASP A 12 26.89 13.80 -36.41
N LEU A 13 27.06 14.70 -37.39
CA LEU A 13 26.48 16.04 -37.38
C LEU A 13 24.94 15.97 -37.47
N CYS A 14 24.39 15.13 -38.35
CA CYS A 14 22.95 14.95 -38.49
C CYS A 14 22.31 14.48 -37.18
N VAL A 15 22.93 13.53 -36.46
CA VAL A 15 22.44 13.06 -35.15
C VAL A 15 22.29 14.22 -34.16
N LYS A 16 23.30 15.11 -34.08
CA LYS A 16 23.27 16.29 -33.19
C LYS A 16 22.18 17.27 -33.59
N VAL A 17 22.04 17.55 -34.88
CA VAL A 17 21.04 18.49 -35.40
C VAL A 17 19.63 17.96 -35.16
N VAL A 18 19.38 16.67 -35.41
CA VAL A 18 18.06 16.05 -35.15
C VAL A 18 17.72 16.10 -33.67
N ALA A 19 18.67 15.78 -32.78
CA ALA A 19 18.42 15.83 -31.34
C ALA A 19 18.11 17.25 -30.84
N ALA A 20 18.85 18.26 -31.31
CA ALA A 20 18.66 19.65 -30.91
C ALA A 20 17.32 20.26 -31.40
N ASN A 21 16.76 19.73 -32.49
CA ASN A 21 15.51 20.21 -33.08
C ASN A 21 14.33 19.26 -32.87
N PHE A 22 14.49 18.27 -31.98
CA PHE A 22 13.49 17.20 -31.80
C PHE A 22 12.13 17.73 -31.34
N GLU A 23 12.10 18.78 -30.52
CA GLU A 23 10.83 19.40 -30.07
C GLU A 23 10.02 19.96 -31.25
N GLY A 24 10.68 20.62 -32.21
CA GLY A 24 10.02 21.17 -33.40
C GLY A 24 9.66 20.11 -34.45
N CYS A 25 10.38 18.99 -34.47
CA CYS A 25 10.18 17.89 -35.41
C CYS A 25 10.24 16.52 -34.69
N PRO A 26 9.21 16.14 -33.92
CA PRO A 26 9.26 15.00 -33.01
C PRO A 26 8.99 13.67 -33.71
N THR A 27 9.90 13.28 -34.60
CA THR A 27 9.84 12.02 -35.32
C THR A 27 11.23 11.50 -35.61
N PHE A 28 11.39 10.18 -35.47
CA PHE A 28 12.61 9.49 -35.91
C PHE A 28 12.53 9.07 -37.39
N GLY A 29 11.35 9.17 -38.01
CA GLY A 29 11.15 8.75 -39.39
C GLY A 29 11.63 7.30 -39.65
N PRO A 30 12.14 7.00 -40.86
CA PRO A 30 12.64 5.68 -41.21
C PRO A 30 14.13 5.48 -40.82
N LEU A 31 14.61 6.16 -39.79
CA LEU A 31 16.01 6.04 -39.38
C LEU A 31 16.30 4.64 -38.80
N PRO A 32 17.44 4.02 -39.14
CA PRO A 32 17.87 2.76 -38.52
C PRO A 32 18.03 2.90 -37.00
N ASP A 33 17.68 1.85 -36.24
CA ASP A 33 17.70 1.82 -34.76
C ASP A 33 19.01 2.32 -34.14
N LYS A 34 20.15 2.01 -34.76
CA LYS A 34 21.46 2.47 -34.29
C LYS A 34 21.59 4.00 -34.26
N TYR A 35 20.92 4.71 -35.17
CA TYR A 35 20.93 6.18 -35.20
C TYR A 35 19.86 6.74 -34.27
N VAL A 36 18.70 6.08 -34.18
CA VAL A 36 17.64 6.42 -33.21
C VAL A 36 18.20 6.38 -31.79
N LYS A 37 18.90 5.30 -31.41
CA LYS A 37 19.53 5.18 -30.10
C LYS A 37 20.54 6.31 -29.84
N ARG A 38 21.42 6.60 -30.81
CA ARG A 38 22.40 7.69 -30.71
C ARG A 38 21.77 9.07 -30.57
N ILE A 39 20.62 9.32 -31.22
CA ILE A 39 19.85 10.55 -31.07
C ILE A 39 19.28 10.59 -29.65
N ILE A 40 18.59 9.53 -29.22
CA ILE A 40 17.98 9.43 -27.89
C ILE A 40 18.99 9.68 -26.79
N ASP A 41 20.20 9.10 -26.89
CA ASP A 41 21.28 9.23 -25.91
C ASP A 41 21.72 10.69 -25.68
N ILE A 42 21.50 11.58 -26.65
CA ILE A 42 21.86 13.00 -26.57
C ILE A 42 20.65 13.95 -26.57
N LEU A 43 19.42 13.42 -26.52
CA LEU A 43 18.22 14.26 -26.46
C LEU A 43 18.22 15.14 -25.20
N PRO A 44 17.75 16.40 -25.30
CA PRO A 44 17.52 17.26 -24.15
C PRO A 44 16.55 16.61 -23.14
N LEU A 45 16.79 16.82 -21.85
CA LEU A 45 16.03 16.20 -20.75
C LEU A 45 14.82 17.05 -20.29
N ASP A 46 14.68 18.25 -20.82
CA ASP A 46 13.62 19.22 -20.55
C ASP A 46 12.46 19.17 -21.57
N LEU A 47 12.55 18.31 -22.59
CA LEU A 47 11.52 18.13 -23.61
C LEU A 47 10.12 17.86 -23.00
N PRO A 48 9.03 18.41 -23.58
CA PRO A 48 7.67 18.25 -23.05
C PRO A 48 7.27 16.79 -22.82
N LEU A 49 6.71 16.48 -21.65
CA LEU A 49 6.34 15.10 -21.29
C LEU A 49 5.25 14.51 -22.18
N GLU A 50 4.31 15.35 -22.64
CA GLU A 50 3.25 14.96 -23.58
C GLU A 50 3.84 14.41 -24.89
N LEU A 51 4.97 14.97 -25.32
CA LEU A 51 5.68 14.61 -26.54
C LEU A 51 6.54 13.36 -26.33
N VAL A 52 7.49 13.40 -25.38
CA VAL A 52 8.42 12.28 -25.21
C VAL A 52 7.81 11.07 -24.54
N GLY A 53 6.73 11.26 -23.77
CA GLY A 53 5.99 10.18 -23.12
C GLY A 53 5.46 9.15 -24.11
N THR A 54 5.04 9.59 -25.30
CA THR A 54 4.54 8.67 -26.33
C THR A 54 5.65 8.17 -27.25
N LEU A 55 6.63 9.02 -27.57
CA LEU A 55 7.64 8.74 -28.59
C LEU A 55 8.87 7.98 -28.08
N ILE A 56 9.22 8.11 -26.80
CA ILE A 56 10.45 7.54 -26.25
C ILE A 56 10.12 6.43 -25.27
N ALA A 57 10.38 5.18 -25.69
CA ALA A 57 10.31 3.99 -24.84
C ALA A 57 11.66 3.64 -24.19
N ASP A 58 12.76 4.28 -24.61
CA ASP A 58 14.11 3.97 -24.16
C ASP A 58 14.32 4.29 -22.67
N GLU A 59 14.65 3.26 -21.89
CA GLU A 59 14.80 3.35 -20.45
C GLU A 59 16.06 4.13 -20.02
N ASP A 60 17.11 4.20 -20.85
CA ASP A 60 18.31 4.99 -20.53
C ASP A 60 18.03 6.49 -20.60
N TYR A 61 17.18 6.93 -21.54
CA TYR A 61 16.69 8.31 -21.57
C TYR A 61 15.94 8.66 -20.27
N TRP A 62 14.98 7.82 -19.86
CA TRP A 62 14.22 8.06 -18.63
C TRP A 62 15.07 7.96 -17.38
N LYS A 63 16.07 7.07 -17.36
CA LYS A 63 17.08 7.00 -16.29
C LYS A 63 17.86 8.30 -16.17
N ARG A 64 18.42 8.81 -17.27
CA ARG A 64 19.13 10.11 -17.27
C ARG A 64 18.21 11.24 -16.82
N ARG A 65 16.98 11.27 -17.33
CA ARG A 65 15.98 12.29 -16.97
C ARG A 65 15.62 12.26 -15.49
N ALA A 66 15.39 11.08 -14.94
CA ALA A 66 15.09 10.89 -13.52
C ALA A 66 16.28 11.28 -12.64
N GLN A 67 17.48 10.82 -12.97
CA GLN A 67 18.69 11.10 -12.19
C GLN A 67 19.13 12.57 -12.24
N ALA A 68 18.76 13.30 -13.30
CA ALA A 68 18.97 14.74 -13.38
C ALA A 68 18.09 15.52 -12.38
N ARG A 69 16.91 14.99 -12.01
CA ARG A 69 15.96 15.64 -11.08
C ARG A 69 16.06 15.10 -9.66
N TRP A 70 16.30 13.81 -9.49
CA TRP A 70 16.26 13.13 -8.19
C TRP A 70 17.55 12.34 -7.92
N LYS A 71 18.11 12.54 -6.73
CA LYS A 71 19.32 11.83 -6.27
C LYS A 71 19.08 10.34 -6.01
N ASN A 72 17.95 10.03 -5.36
CA ASN A 72 17.58 8.66 -5.00
C ASN A 72 16.40 8.20 -5.85
N CYS A 73 16.62 7.19 -6.70
CA CYS A 73 15.63 6.64 -7.62
C CYS A 73 15.51 5.13 -7.41
N GLU A 74 14.45 4.69 -6.74
CA GLU A 74 14.19 3.29 -6.41
C GLU A 74 13.31 2.64 -7.49
N VAL A 75 13.90 2.28 -8.63
CA VAL A 75 13.16 1.74 -9.79
C VAL A 75 12.36 0.47 -9.48
N ALA A 76 12.79 -0.32 -8.48
CA ALA A 76 12.08 -1.51 -8.04
C ALA A 76 10.66 -1.22 -7.52
N ALA A 77 10.43 -0.03 -6.94
CA ALA A 77 9.10 0.39 -6.49
C ALA A 77 8.15 0.77 -7.65
N HIS A 78 8.67 0.88 -8.87
CA HIS A 78 7.97 1.39 -10.04
C HIS A 78 8.01 0.37 -11.20
N GLY A 79 7.80 -0.91 -10.89
CA GLY A 79 7.74 -1.99 -11.89
C GLY A 79 9.05 -2.22 -12.65
N TYR A 80 10.19 -1.81 -12.10
CA TYR A 80 11.49 -1.84 -12.77
C TYR A 80 11.56 -1.00 -14.07
N SER A 81 10.69 0.01 -14.22
CA SER A 81 10.73 0.99 -15.32
C SER A 81 11.06 2.39 -14.82
N TRP A 82 12.12 2.98 -15.38
CA TRP A 82 12.50 4.38 -15.23
C TRP A 82 11.46 5.33 -15.80
N LYS A 83 10.79 4.93 -16.89
CA LYS A 83 9.69 5.72 -17.46
C LYS A 83 8.54 5.81 -16.47
N GLN A 84 8.09 4.67 -15.94
CA GLN A 84 7.05 4.62 -14.92
C GLN A 84 7.45 5.45 -13.68
N LEU A 85 8.66 5.24 -13.16
CA LEU A 85 9.21 6.03 -12.04
C LEU A 85 9.11 7.53 -12.31
N PHE A 86 9.54 7.97 -13.49
CA PHE A 86 9.54 9.39 -13.82
C PHE A 86 8.12 9.97 -13.82
N PHE A 87 7.17 9.31 -14.48
CA PHE A 87 5.78 9.79 -14.56
C PHE A 87 5.08 9.76 -13.19
N GLU A 88 5.24 8.68 -12.42
CA GLU A 88 4.64 8.57 -11.08
C GLU A 88 5.18 9.63 -10.11
N ARG A 89 6.50 9.82 -10.06
CA ARG A 89 7.11 10.86 -9.20
C ARG A 89 6.81 12.27 -9.67
N ASN A 90 6.77 12.50 -10.98
CA ASN A 90 6.41 13.81 -11.52
C ASN A 90 4.95 14.18 -11.19
N LEU A 91 4.03 13.22 -11.34
CA LEU A 91 2.63 13.41 -10.97
C LEU A 91 2.48 13.63 -9.46
N GLN A 92 3.16 12.82 -8.66
CA GLN A 92 3.19 12.99 -7.20
C GLN A 92 3.64 14.39 -6.80
N GLU A 93 4.79 14.87 -7.30
CA GLU A 93 5.29 16.20 -6.92
C GLU A 93 4.35 17.33 -7.36
N PHE A 94 3.72 17.19 -8.53
CA PHE A 94 2.73 18.15 -8.99
C PHE A 94 1.50 18.18 -8.08
N LEU A 95 0.97 17.01 -7.70
CA LEU A 95 -0.18 16.91 -6.80
C LEU A 95 0.14 17.39 -5.37
N GLU A 96 1.33 17.06 -4.85
CA GLU A 96 1.81 17.49 -3.53
C GLU A 96 2.02 19.02 -3.45
N GLN A 97 2.19 19.70 -4.59
CA GLN A 97 2.38 21.16 -4.69
C GLN A 97 1.15 21.87 -5.27
N TYR A 98 0.06 21.14 -5.51
CA TYR A 98 -1.13 21.71 -6.14
C TYR A 98 -1.83 22.72 -5.20
N ASP A 99 -1.95 23.95 -5.67
CA ASP A 99 -2.74 24.99 -5.03
C ASP A 99 -3.84 25.45 -6.00
N PRO A 100 -5.13 25.23 -5.71
CA PRO A 100 -6.23 25.63 -6.59
C PRO A 100 -6.35 27.15 -6.75
N ALA A 101 -5.73 27.97 -5.90
CA ALA A 101 -5.73 29.42 -6.05
C ALA A 101 -4.72 29.92 -7.10
N ILE A 102 -3.70 29.12 -7.41
CA ILE A 102 -2.56 29.53 -8.25
C ILE A 102 -2.41 28.62 -9.48
N THR A 103 -2.67 27.33 -9.33
CA THR A 103 -2.49 26.32 -10.38
C THR A 103 -3.78 26.13 -11.17
N ASP A 104 -3.70 26.30 -12.48
CA ASP A 104 -4.83 26.08 -13.38
C ASP A 104 -5.22 24.59 -13.45
N LEU A 105 -6.51 24.33 -13.25
CA LEU A 105 -7.12 23.01 -13.33
C LEU A 105 -6.89 22.34 -14.69
N SER A 106 -6.82 23.12 -15.78
CA SER A 106 -6.57 22.55 -17.12
C SER A 106 -5.19 21.92 -17.23
N SER A 107 -4.18 22.50 -16.54
CA SER A 107 -2.82 21.96 -16.49
C SER A 107 -2.77 20.63 -15.75
N LEU A 108 -3.52 20.52 -14.63
CA LEU A 108 -3.67 19.25 -13.92
C LEU A 108 -4.33 18.18 -14.80
N LYS A 109 -5.43 18.51 -15.47
CA LYS A 109 -6.13 17.58 -16.38
C LYS A 109 -5.22 17.08 -17.51
N ARG A 110 -4.46 17.99 -18.13
CA ARG A 110 -3.48 17.63 -19.17
C ARG A 110 -2.43 16.67 -18.61
N LEU A 111 -1.83 16.98 -17.47
CA LEU A 111 -0.85 16.12 -16.80
C LEU A 111 -1.38 14.71 -16.54
N LEU A 112 -2.57 14.60 -15.94
CA LEU A 112 -3.23 13.32 -15.70
C LEU A 112 -3.45 12.55 -17.02
N THR A 113 -3.96 13.23 -18.06
CA THR A 113 -4.33 12.60 -19.34
C THR A 113 -3.14 11.96 -20.06
N TYR A 114 -1.98 12.64 -20.15
CA TYR A 114 -0.82 12.04 -20.82
C TYR A 114 -0.04 11.08 -19.91
N SER A 115 -0.16 11.22 -18.58
CA SER A 115 0.54 10.34 -17.62
C SER A 115 -0.18 9.01 -17.40
N ARG A 116 -1.49 8.94 -17.64
CA ARG A 116 -2.34 7.77 -17.32
C ARG A 116 -1.82 6.42 -17.82
N ARG A 117 -1.10 6.38 -18.94
CA ARG A 117 -0.58 5.12 -19.51
C ARG A 117 0.70 4.62 -18.83
N PHE A 118 1.32 5.45 -18.00
CA PHE A 118 2.63 5.23 -17.41
C PHE A 118 2.60 5.32 -15.87
N VAL A 119 1.40 5.43 -15.29
CA VAL A 119 1.18 5.54 -13.85
C VAL A 119 0.29 4.39 -13.43
N GLN A 120 0.82 3.51 -12.58
CA GLN A 120 0.08 2.44 -11.93
C GLN A 120 -0.14 2.76 -10.45
N THR A 121 0.80 3.48 -9.83
CA THR A 121 0.75 3.88 -8.43
C THR A 121 0.67 5.39 -8.31
N VAL A 122 -0.33 5.86 -7.57
CA VAL A 122 -0.44 7.25 -7.14
C VAL A 122 -0.19 7.30 -5.64
N HIS A 123 0.98 7.81 -5.25
CA HIS A 123 1.33 7.98 -3.84
C HIS A 123 1.50 9.47 -3.53
N ILE A 124 0.63 10.02 -2.69
CA ILE A 124 0.60 11.43 -2.31
C ILE A 124 0.89 11.50 -0.81
N ARG A 125 2.07 12.03 -0.43
CA ARG A 125 2.51 12.07 0.97
C ARG A 125 1.97 13.27 1.73
N GLN A 126 1.63 14.32 1.00
CA GLN A 126 1.04 15.54 1.53
C GLN A 126 0.03 16.09 0.55
N LEU A 127 -1.06 16.64 1.07
CA LEU A 127 -2.05 17.33 0.25
C LEU A 127 -2.55 18.55 1.02
N PRO A 128 -1.84 19.70 0.95
CA PRO A 128 -2.21 20.91 1.70
C PRO A 128 -3.57 21.46 1.26
N SER A 129 -3.84 21.36 -0.04
CA SER A 129 -5.08 21.81 -0.65
C SER A 129 -6.00 20.63 -0.84
N HIS A 130 -7.21 20.69 -0.29
CA HIS A 130 -8.22 19.64 -0.50
C HIS A 130 -8.61 19.59 -1.98
N LEU A 131 -8.11 18.57 -2.69
CA LEU A 131 -8.37 18.32 -4.10
C LEU A 131 -9.62 17.45 -4.24
N ASP A 132 -10.52 17.81 -5.16
CA ASP A 132 -11.60 16.89 -5.55
C ASP A 132 -11.01 15.70 -6.31
N LEU A 133 -10.80 14.60 -5.58
CA LEU A 133 -10.15 13.40 -6.11
C LEU A 133 -10.90 12.78 -7.28
N GLN A 134 -12.18 13.10 -7.50
CA GLN A 134 -12.91 12.64 -8.69
C GLN A 134 -12.16 12.99 -9.98
N ILE A 135 -11.51 14.16 -10.04
CA ILE A 135 -10.74 14.56 -11.22
C ILE A 135 -9.63 13.58 -11.58
N LEU A 136 -9.03 12.94 -10.57
CA LEU A 136 -7.98 11.96 -10.74
C LEU A 136 -8.56 10.71 -11.41
N PHE A 137 -9.67 10.19 -10.90
CA PHE A 137 -10.32 9.00 -11.47
C PHE A 137 -10.91 9.28 -12.86
N ASP A 138 -11.54 10.44 -13.06
CA ASP A 138 -12.11 10.86 -14.35
C ASP A 138 -11.04 10.96 -15.45
N CYS A 139 -9.90 11.59 -15.16
CA CYS A 139 -8.84 11.78 -16.17
C CYS A 139 -7.99 10.53 -16.37
N MET A 140 -7.77 9.76 -15.31
CA MET A 140 -6.94 8.56 -15.36
C MET A 140 -7.70 7.35 -15.89
N VAL A 141 -9.04 7.41 -15.98
CA VAL A 141 -9.91 6.37 -16.56
C VAL A 141 -9.61 5.00 -15.93
N ASN A 142 -9.62 4.94 -14.60
CA ASN A 142 -9.32 3.70 -13.86
C ASN A 142 -7.98 3.06 -14.29
N THR A 143 -6.91 3.81 -14.47
CA THR A 143 -5.57 3.22 -14.73
C THR A 143 -4.78 2.84 -13.46
N PRO A 144 -4.80 3.62 -12.35
CA PRO A 144 -3.97 3.27 -11.21
C PRO A 144 -4.53 2.06 -10.47
N SER A 145 -3.66 1.08 -10.20
CA SER A 145 -3.97 -0.08 -9.37
C SER A 145 -3.70 0.17 -7.88
N SER A 146 -2.93 1.22 -7.56
CA SER A 146 -2.58 1.59 -6.20
C SER A 146 -2.76 3.09 -5.95
N LEU A 147 -3.49 3.44 -4.89
CA LEU A 147 -3.66 4.80 -4.40
C LEU A 147 -3.30 4.84 -2.92
N ALA A 148 -2.32 5.67 -2.59
CA ALA A 148 -1.94 5.98 -1.23
C ALA A 148 -2.00 7.50 -1.04
N LEU A 149 -2.80 7.95 -0.08
CA LEU A 149 -3.11 9.36 0.09
C LEU A 149 -2.90 9.77 1.54
N SER A 150 -2.16 10.85 1.76
CA SER A 150 -1.90 11.42 3.07
C SER A 150 -2.08 12.93 3.03
N TYR A 151 -3.04 13.43 3.81
CA TYR A 151 -3.30 14.86 4.05
C TYR A 151 -2.40 15.43 5.15
N ASN A 152 -1.16 14.96 5.22
CA ASN A 152 -0.16 15.56 6.08
C ASN A 152 0.46 16.79 5.41
N LEU A 153 1.16 17.59 6.20
CA LEU A 153 1.94 18.72 5.72
C LEU A 153 3.41 18.52 6.08
N LYS A 154 4.30 18.70 5.11
CA LYS A 154 5.74 18.83 5.37
C LYS A 154 6.03 20.28 5.76
N GLU A 155 7.04 20.47 6.61
CA GLU A 155 7.65 21.78 6.85
C GLU A 155 6.71 22.86 7.44
N VAL A 156 5.79 22.48 8.34
CA VAL A 156 4.84 23.42 8.98
C VAL A 156 5.50 24.49 9.86
N GLY A 157 6.77 24.30 10.24
CA GLY A 157 7.50 25.28 11.04
C GLY A 157 6.81 25.55 12.39
N MET A 158 6.70 26.82 12.77
CA MET A 158 6.10 27.25 14.05
C MET A 158 4.58 27.48 13.95
N ASP A 159 4.01 27.50 12.74
CA ASP A 159 2.59 27.75 12.49
C ASP A 159 1.76 26.45 12.53
N TYR A 160 2.06 25.60 13.51
CA TYR A 160 1.37 24.32 13.67
C TYR A 160 -0.10 24.51 14.04
N ASP A 161 -0.98 24.15 13.11
CA ASP A 161 -2.41 23.97 13.39
C ASP A 161 -2.85 22.57 12.97
N ARG A 162 -3.35 21.80 13.95
CA ARG A 162 -3.87 20.45 13.77
C ARG A 162 -5.06 20.41 12.80
N SER A 163 -5.78 21.52 12.62
CA SER A 163 -6.90 21.63 11.68
C SER A 163 -6.47 21.52 10.22
N LEU A 164 -5.19 21.75 9.92
CA LEU A 164 -4.61 21.65 8.59
C LEU A 164 -4.29 20.21 8.16
N PHE A 165 -4.43 19.24 9.08
CA PHE A 165 -4.05 17.85 8.85
C PHE A 165 -5.28 16.94 8.76
N GLY A 166 -5.20 15.98 7.84
CA GLY A 166 -6.17 14.90 7.70
C GLY A 166 -7.32 15.22 6.77
N MET A 167 -8.03 14.16 6.39
CA MET A 167 -9.15 14.25 5.45
C MET A 167 -10.34 14.94 6.10
N LYS A 168 -10.95 15.85 5.34
CA LYS A 168 -12.29 16.36 5.63
C LYS A 168 -13.35 15.36 5.19
N LEU A 169 -14.55 15.50 5.74
CA LEU A 169 -15.69 14.68 5.34
C LEU A 169 -16.06 14.88 3.85
N SER A 170 -15.81 16.08 3.30
CA SER A 170 -15.95 16.37 1.86
C SER A 170 -15.04 15.48 1.02
N ASP A 171 -13.79 15.31 1.43
CA ASP A 171 -12.80 14.53 0.69
C ASP A 171 -13.18 13.05 0.70
N CYS A 172 -13.64 12.55 1.85
CA CYS A 172 -14.17 11.19 1.98
C CYS A 172 -15.38 10.96 1.09
N ARG A 173 -16.26 11.97 0.92
CA ARG A 173 -17.42 11.89 0.03
C ARG A 173 -17.01 11.84 -1.44
N CYS A 174 -16.08 12.71 -1.85
CA CYS A 174 -15.55 12.71 -3.22
C CYS A 174 -14.86 11.38 -3.53
N LEU A 175 -14.04 10.87 -2.60
CA LEU A 175 -13.38 9.58 -2.75
C LEU A 175 -14.40 8.44 -2.82
N ALA A 176 -15.37 8.37 -1.90
CA ALA A 176 -16.38 7.32 -1.90
C ALA A 176 -17.13 7.23 -3.25
N LYS A 177 -17.52 8.38 -3.81
CA LYS A 177 -18.17 8.43 -5.13
C LYS A 177 -17.27 7.96 -6.27
N ALA A 178 -15.98 8.28 -6.20
CA ALA A 178 -15.01 7.83 -7.20
C ALA A 178 -14.79 6.30 -7.11
N LEU A 179 -14.72 5.75 -5.90
CA LEU A 179 -14.50 4.33 -5.65
C LEU A 179 -15.65 3.45 -6.15
N GLU A 180 -16.89 3.95 -6.15
CA GLU A 180 -18.08 3.22 -6.62
C GLU A 180 -17.94 2.71 -8.07
N HIS A 181 -17.22 3.45 -8.93
CA HIS A 181 -17.07 3.14 -10.36
C HIS A 181 -15.63 2.74 -10.73
N THR A 182 -14.76 2.56 -9.72
CA THR A 182 -13.37 2.20 -9.94
C THR A 182 -13.22 0.69 -10.01
N GLU A 183 -12.72 0.17 -11.12
CA GLU A 183 -12.61 -1.28 -11.36
C GLU A 183 -11.17 -1.83 -11.27
N THR A 184 -10.16 -0.94 -11.25
CA THR A 184 -8.75 -1.34 -11.35
C THR A 184 -7.95 -1.12 -10.08
N LEU A 185 -8.44 -0.28 -9.17
CA LEU A 185 -7.77 0.00 -7.91
C LEU A 185 -7.87 -1.21 -7.00
N THR A 186 -6.74 -1.86 -6.73
CA THR A 186 -6.65 -3.03 -5.87
C THR A 186 -6.10 -2.71 -4.48
N TYR A 187 -5.31 -1.64 -4.38
CA TYR A 187 -4.68 -1.17 -3.15
C TYR A 187 -5.09 0.26 -2.82
N LEU A 188 -5.71 0.45 -1.65
CA LEU A 188 -6.11 1.74 -1.13
C LEU A 188 -5.50 1.96 0.27
N ASP A 189 -4.62 2.95 0.37
CA ASP A 189 -4.01 3.37 1.64
C ASP A 189 -4.45 4.79 2.02
N LEU A 190 -5.21 4.87 3.11
CA LEU A 190 -5.64 6.10 3.74
C LEU A 190 -5.16 6.16 5.21
N SER A 191 -4.03 5.53 5.50
CA SER A 191 -3.42 5.59 6.82
C SER A 191 -3.01 7.02 7.20
N ASN A 192 -3.05 7.33 8.49
CA ASN A 192 -2.62 8.62 9.04
C ASN A 192 -3.35 9.84 8.42
N ASN A 193 -4.68 9.75 8.29
CA ASN A 193 -5.53 10.81 7.72
C ASN A 193 -6.56 11.39 8.71
N SER A 194 -6.41 11.12 10.02
CA SER A 194 -7.40 11.53 11.03
C SER A 194 -8.84 11.13 10.67
N LEU A 195 -9.01 9.93 10.10
CA LEU A 195 -10.32 9.35 9.82
C LEU A 195 -11.00 8.98 11.13
N ASP A 196 -12.21 9.50 11.34
CA ASP A 196 -13.10 9.16 12.46
C ASP A 196 -14.26 8.30 11.96
N ASP A 197 -15.16 7.92 12.86
CA ASP A 197 -16.30 7.04 12.57
C ASP A 197 -17.20 7.55 11.44
N ASP A 198 -17.43 8.87 11.35
CA ASP A 198 -18.30 9.44 10.32
C ASP A 198 -17.61 9.45 8.95
N LYS A 199 -16.32 9.73 8.89
CA LYS A 199 -15.52 9.66 7.67
C LYS A 199 -15.41 8.23 7.15
N VAL A 200 -15.14 7.26 8.03
CA VAL A 200 -15.09 5.84 7.65
C VAL A 200 -16.45 5.35 7.18
N ARG A 201 -17.55 5.76 7.82
CA ARG A 201 -18.89 5.41 7.33
C ARG A 201 -19.14 5.95 5.92
N MET A 202 -18.68 7.17 5.63
CA MET A 202 -18.76 7.75 4.28
C MET A 202 -17.93 6.92 3.28
N LEU A 203 -16.68 6.62 3.59
CA LEU A 203 -15.82 5.79 2.72
C LEU A 203 -16.42 4.39 2.49
N ALA A 204 -16.92 3.76 3.55
CA ALA A 204 -17.56 2.45 3.47
C ALA A 204 -18.73 2.43 2.48
N SER A 205 -19.53 3.51 2.39
CA SER A 205 -20.64 3.57 1.42
C SER A 205 -20.20 3.50 -0.04
N GLY A 206 -19.00 4.00 -0.38
CA GLY A 206 -18.44 3.86 -1.74
C GLY A 206 -17.75 2.52 -1.99
N LEU A 207 -17.44 1.77 -0.92
CA LEU A 207 -16.77 0.48 -1.00
C LEU A 207 -17.74 -0.70 -1.06
N VAL A 208 -19.01 -0.53 -0.68
CA VAL A 208 -19.99 -1.65 -0.63
C VAL A 208 -20.15 -2.35 -1.98
N GLU A 209 -20.18 -1.59 -3.07
CA GLU A 209 -20.30 -2.12 -4.44
C GLU A 209 -18.93 -2.27 -5.13
N ASN A 210 -17.83 -1.84 -4.48
CA ASN A 210 -16.51 -1.94 -5.08
C ASN A 210 -15.97 -3.37 -4.95
N LEU A 211 -15.73 -4.00 -6.10
CA LEU A 211 -15.22 -5.37 -6.21
C LEU A 211 -13.76 -5.44 -6.69
N SER A 212 -13.03 -4.32 -6.69
CA SER A 212 -11.63 -4.25 -7.13
C SER A 212 -10.65 -4.16 -5.96
N ILE A 213 -11.00 -3.45 -4.89
CA ILE A 213 -10.11 -3.19 -3.76
C ILE A 213 -9.98 -4.44 -2.90
N THR A 214 -8.80 -5.05 -2.96
CA THR A 214 -8.45 -6.24 -2.17
C THR A 214 -7.61 -5.89 -0.96
N HIS A 215 -6.91 -4.75 -0.98
CA HIS A 215 -6.03 -4.30 0.10
C HIS A 215 -6.50 -2.93 0.59
N LEU A 216 -6.95 -2.88 1.84
CA LEU A 216 -7.46 -1.66 2.46
C LEU A 216 -6.65 -1.33 3.71
N ASN A 217 -5.93 -0.21 3.67
CA ASN A 217 -5.19 0.32 4.81
C ASN A 217 -5.84 1.58 5.38
N LEU A 218 -6.31 1.46 6.63
CA LEU A 218 -6.94 2.53 7.41
C LEU A 218 -6.23 2.72 8.76
N SER A 219 -4.96 2.31 8.87
CA SER A 219 -4.20 2.39 10.13
C SER A 219 -3.87 3.82 10.56
N HIS A 220 -3.44 3.99 11.81
CA HIS A 220 -3.03 5.30 12.37
C HIS A 220 -4.11 6.37 12.25
N ASN A 221 -5.37 6.01 12.50
CA ASN A 221 -6.52 6.91 12.41
C ASN A 221 -7.23 7.01 13.78
N LYS A 222 -8.44 7.57 13.80
CA LYS A 222 -9.27 7.76 15.00
C LYS A 222 -10.56 6.95 14.91
N ILE A 223 -10.48 5.77 14.30
CA ILE A 223 -11.63 4.91 14.06
C ILE A 223 -11.97 4.19 15.36
N ALA A 224 -13.21 4.33 15.82
CA ALA A 224 -13.75 3.68 17.00
C ALA A 224 -14.86 2.69 16.62
N ASP A 225 -15.61 2.23 17.62
CA ASP A 225 -16.55 1.12 17.47
C ASP A 225 -17.66 1.39 16.45
N ARG A 226 -18.09 2.64 16.23
CA ARG A 226 -19.14 2.93 15.24
C ARG A 226 -18.60 2.88 13.82
N GLY A 227 -17.38 3.38 13.59
CA GLY A 227 -16.71 3.32 12.29
C GLY A 227 -16.38 1.87 11.91
N VAL A 228 -15.85 1.10 12.86
CA VAL A 228 -15.59 -0.33 12.66
C VAL A 228 -16.87 -1.11 12.38
N ARG A 229 -18.00 -0.75 12.99
CA ARG A 229 -19.28 -1.41 12.67
C ARG A 229 -19.71 -1.16 11.23
N ALA A 230 -19.40 -0.01 10.64
CA ALA A 230 -19.64 0.23 9.22
C ALA A 230 -18.74 -0.66 8.35
N LEU A 231 -17.45 -0.81 8.71
CA LEU A 231 -16.53 -1.73 8.04
C LEU A 231 -16.96 -3.20 8.21
N ALA A 232 -17.47 -3.60 9.37
CA ALA A 232 -17.96 -4.96 9.59
C ALA A 232 -19.13 -5.28 8.66
N LYS A 233 -20.04 -4.33 8.41
CA LYS A 233 -21.13 -4.50 7.42
C LYS A 233 -20.60 -4.63 6.00
N LEU A 234 -19.57 -3.85 5.65
CA LEU A 234 -18.90 -3.97 4.35
C LEU A 234 -18.32 -5.38 4.17
N LEU A 235 -17.63 -5.92 5.18
CA LEU A 235 -16.98 -7.23 5.13
C LEU A 235 -17.94 -8.43 5.16
N ASP A 236 -19.11 -8.27 5.76
CA ASP A 236 -20.17 -9.29 5.79
C ASP A 236 -20.95 -9.38 4.46
N GLY A 237 -20.79 -8.38 3.57
CA GLY A 237 -21.33 -8.37 2.22
C GLY A 237 -20.44 -9.08 1.19
N HIS A 238 -20.57 -8.72 -0.09
CA HIS A 238 -19.79 -9.29 -1.21
C HIS A 238 -18.38 -8.70 -1.33
N SER A 239 -17.77 -8.29 -0.22
CA SER A 239 -16.45 -7.65 -0.24
C SER A 239 -15.36 -8.63 -0.68
N VAL A 240 -14.48 -8.15 -1.57
CA VAL A 240 -13.28 -8.87 -2.04
C VAL A 240 -12.03 -8.54 -1.22
N ILE A 241 -12.17 -7.77 -0.13
CA ILE A 241 -11.03 -7.36 0.70
C ILE A 241 -10.38 -8.60 1.29
N SER A 242 -9.09 -8.78 0.98
CA SER A 242 -8.25 -9.87 1.45
C SER A 242 -7.24 -9.42 2.49
N LEU A 243 -6.69 -8.20 2.40
CA LEU A 243 -5.82 -7.62 3.41
C LEU A 243 -6.46 -6.38 4.03
N LEU A 244 -6.62 -6.40 5.36
CA LEU A 244 -7.22 -5.31 6.13
C LEU A 244 -6.28 -4.83 7.24
N GLU A 245 -5.84 -3.58 7.13
CA GLU A 245 -4.99 -2.92 8.12
C GLU A 245 -5.80 -1.88 8.91
N LEU A 246 -5.98 -2.14 10.21
CA LEU A 246 -6.73 -1.29 11.15
C LEU A 246 -5.93 -1.00 12.43
N HIS A 247 -4.61 -1.20 12.38
CA HIS A 247 -3.75 -0.99 13.54
C HIS A 247 -3.64 0.49 13.94
N ASP A 248 -3.35 0.74 15.22
CA ASP A 248 -3.26 2.07 15.80
C ASP A 248 -4.51 2.93 15.55
N ASN A 249 -5.64 2.43 16.03
CA ASN A 249 -6.94 3.09 16.01
C ASN A 249 -7.54 3.07 17.44
N GLN A 250 -8.82 3.44 17.56
CA GLN A 250 -9.54 3.50 18.84
C GLN A 250 -10.61 2.40 18.90
N ILE A 251 -10.31 1.20 18.39
CA ILE A 251 -11.24 0.07 18.39
C ILE A 251 -11.30 -0.52 19.80
N HIS A 252 -12.48 -0.56 20.39
CA HIS A 252 -12.74 -1.16 21.69
C HIS A 252 -13.45 -2.51 21.55
N THR A 253 -13.85 -3.09 22.68
CA THR A 253 -14.45 -4.42 22.77
C THR A 253 -15.66 -4.62 21.85
N GLU A 254 -16.57 -3.64 21.75
CA GLU A 254 -17.80 -3.81 20.94
C GLU A 254 -17.53 -3.67 19.43
N GLY A 255 -16.55 -2.85 19.04
CA GLY A 255 -16.03 -2.80 17.68
C GLY A 255 -15.39 -4.13 17.27
N ALA A 256 -14.53 -4.68 18.14
CA ALA A 256 -13.89 -5.99 17.93
C ALA A 256 -14.91 -7.13 17.77
N LYS A 257 -15.94 -7.18 18.63
CA LYS A 257 -17.04 -8.15 18.51
C LYS A 257 -17.82 -7.98 17.21
N SER A 258 -17.93 -6.75 16.69
CA SER A 258 -18.60 -6.50 15.41
C SER A 258 -17.77 -7.06 14.24
N LEU A 259 -16.45 -6.84 14.24
CA LEU A 259 -15.54 -7.46 13.27
C LEU A 259 -15.57 -8.99 13.35
N ALA A 260 -15.53 -9.55 14.56
CA ALA A 260 -15.59 -10.98 14.79
C ALA A 260 -16.85 -11.64 14.19
N ARG A 261 -17.98 -10.92 14.13
CA ARG A 261 -19.18 -11.44 13.44
C ARG A 261 -18.98 -11.47 11.93
N ALA A 262 -18.42 -10.41 11.35
CA ALA A 262 -18.15 -10.35 9.91
C ALA A 262 -17.12 -11.40 9.46
N PHE A 263 -16.07 -11.64 10.26
CA PHE A 263 -15.03 -12.62 9.96
C PHE A 263 -15.53 -14.06 9.87
N LYS A 264 -16.62 -14.42 10.57
CA LYS A 264 -17.18 -15.78 10.53
C LYS A 264 -17.72 -16.16 9.15
N ASN A 265 -18.25 -15.18 8.42
CA ASN A 265 -18.87 -15.40 7.12
C ASN A 265 -17.93 -15.06 5.95
N ASN A 266 -16.96 -14.19 6.19
CA ASN A 266 -16.05 -13.73 5.15
C ASN A 266 -15.13 -14.86 4.65
N GLN A 267 -15.07 -15.02 3.31
CA GLN A 267 -14.27 -16.04 2.63
C GLN A 267 -13.14 -15.45 1.78
N CYS A 268 -12.82 -14.17 1.96
CA CYS A 268 -11.82 -13.45 1.17
C CYS A 268 -10.63 -12.98 2.01
N LEU A 269 -10.83 -12.69 3.30
CA LEU A 269 -9.80 -12.21 4.20
C LEU A 269 -8.70 -13.26 4.37
N LEU A 270 -7.47 -12.83 4.06
CA LEU A 270 -6.21 -13.56 4.21
C LEU A 270 -5.36 -12.95 5.33
N SER A 271 -5.43 -11.64 5.55
CA SER A 271 -4.66 -10.94 6.58
C SER A 271 -5.46 -9.85 7.26
N VAL A 272 -5.42 -9.84 8.59
CA VAL A 272 -6.04 -8.81 9.42
C VAL A 272 -5.04 -8.32 10.47
N ASN A 273 -4.83 -7.01 10.50
CA ASN A 273 -4.00 -6.38 11.51
C ASN A 273 -4.81 -5.39 12.36
N LEU A 274 -4.96 -5.73 13.64
CA LEU A 274 -5.69 -4.96 14.66
C LEU A 274 -4.77 -4.50 15.78
N ARG A 275 -3.45 -4.54 15.58
CA ARG A 275 -2.44 -4.13 16.56
C ARG A 275 -2.71 -2.73 17.13
N LEU A 276 -2.29 -2.47 18.38
CA LEU A 276 -2.37 -1.14 19.00
C LEU A 276 -3.81 -0.57 18.99
N ASN A 277 -4.77 -1.38 19.41
CA ASN A 277 -6.14 -0.95 19.67
C ASN A 277 -6.47 -1.18 21.16
N ARG A 278 -7.73 -1.02 21.55
CA ARG A 278 -8.20 -1.13 22.95
C ARG A 278 -9.27 -2.20 23.09
N MET A 279 -9.11 -3.31 22.37
CA MET A 279 -10.13 -4.35 22.28
C MET A 279 -10.41 -5.04 23.61
N GLY A 280 -9.41 -5.11 24.50
CA GLY A 280 -9.49 -5.83 25.77
C GLY A 280 -9.61 -7.34 25.58
N ASP A 281 -9.63 -8.09 26.68
CA ASP A 281 -9.64 -9.54 26.63
C ASP A 281 -10.86 -10.11 25.88
N GLU A 282 -12.07 -9.63 26.18
CA GLU A 282 -13.29 -10.11 25.54
C GLU A 282 -13.36 -9.78 24.04
N GLY A 283 -12.80 -8.64 23.62
CA GLY A 283 -12.77 -8.25 22.21
C GLY A 283 -11.80 -9.11 21.41
N CYS A 284 -10.59 -9.29 21.92
CA CYS A 284 -9.57 -10.16 21.33
C CYS A 284 -10.02 -11.62 21.28
N LYS A 285 -10.60 -12.13 22.37
CA LYS A 285 -11.19 -13.46 22.43
C LYS A 285 -12.22 -13.68 21.34
N ALA A 286 -13.15 -12.73 21.15
CA ALA A 286 -14.17 -12.83 20.10
C ALA A 286 -13.54 -12.90 18.69
N VAL A 287 -12.52 -12.08 18.42
CA VAL A 287 -11.78 -12.12 17.15
C VAL A 287 -11.12 -13.49 16.96
N VAL A 288 -10.37 -13.99 17.93
CA VAL A 288 -9.69 -15.30 17.84
C VAL A 288 -10.71 -16.44 17.66
N GLU A 289 -11.83 -16.41 18.38
CA GLU A 289 -12.91 -17.38 18.23
C GLU A 289 -13.57 -17.34 16.85
N SER A 290 -13.69 -16.17 16.22
CA SER A 290 -14.20 -16.06 14.85
C SER A 290 -13.27 -16.67 13.82
N VAL A 291 -11.95 -16.54 14.03
CA VAL A 291 -10.93 -17.07 13.12
C VAL A 291 -10.78 -18.58 13.23
N ARG A 292 -11.18 -19.19 14.35
CA ARG A 292 -11.12 -20.65 14.54
C ARG A 292 -11.74 -21.45 13.38
N GLY A 293 -12.89 -20.99 12.88
CA GLY A 293 -13.60 -21.62 11.76
C GLY A 293 -13.26 -21.04 10.38
N SER A 294 -12.34 -20.08 10.30
CA SER A 294 -11.95 -19.49 9.02
C SER A 294 -11.14 -20.49 8.20
N THR A 295 -11.47 -20.56 6.92
CA THR A 295 -10.80 -21.40 5.92
C THR A 295 -9.80 -20.62 5.06
N THR A 296 -9.74 -19.29 5.21
CA THR A 296 -8.93 -18.40 4.37
C THR A 296 -7.96 -17.52 5.15
N LEU A 297 -8.26 -17.16 6.41
CA LEU A 297 -7.42 -16.22 7.14
C LEU A 297 -6.10 -16.87 7.55
N GLU A 298 -5.01 -16.40 6.95
CA GLU A 298 -3.65 -16.90 7.19
C GLU A 298 -2.90 -16.10 8.25
N ARG A 299 -3.16 -14.78 8.33
CA ARG A 299 -2.39 -13.86 9.17
C ARG A 299 -3.30 -13.03 10.07
N LEU A 300 -3.01 -13.07 11.37
CA LEU A 300 -3.74 -12.29 12.39
C LEU A 300 -2.76 -11.59 13.32
N ASN A 301 -2.89 -10.27 13.44
CA ASN A 301 -2.17 -9.49 14.44
C ASN A 301 -3.16 -8.83 15.42
N ILE A 302 -3.10 -9.23 16.69
CA ILE A 302 -3.86 -8.64 17.80
C ILE A 302 -2.93 -8.17 18.94
N SER A 303 -1.66 -7.92 18.62
CA SER A 303 -0.68 -7.43 19.59
C SER A 303 -1.08 -6.07 20.18
N ALA A 304 -0.62 -5.80 21.42
CA ALA A 304 -0.87 -4.54 22.11
C ALA A 304 -2.36 -4.12 22.15
N ASN A 305 -3.22 -5.02 22.67
CA ASN A 305 -4.68 -4.81 22.76
C ASN A 305 -5.27 -5.02 24.15
N ALA A 306 -4.42 -5.15 25.18
CA ALA A 306 -4.82 -5.55 26.53
C ALA A 306 -5.57 -6.89 26.56
N ALA A 307 -5.14 -7.85 25.73
CA ALA A 307 -5.65 -9.21 25.76
C ALA A 307 -5.15 -9.97 27.00
N GLY A 308 -5.97 -10.86 27.54
CA GLY A 308 -5.71 -11.59 28.78
C GLY A 308 -5.92 -13.09 28.64
N GLN A 309 -6.05 -13.78 29.78
CA GLN A 309 -6.14 -15.24 29.85
C GLN A 309 -7.31 -15.82 29.04
N GLY A 310 -8.44 -15.11 28.92
CA GLY A 310 -9.58 -15.54 28.12
C GLY A 310 -9.24 -15.64 26.63
N THR A 311 -8.50 -14.66 26.11
CA THR A 311 -7.95 -14.69 24.75
C THR A 311 -6.95 -15.83 24.58
N ALA A 312 -6.04 -16.05 25.55
CA ALA A 312 -5.06 -17.12 25.47
C ALA A 312 -5.72 -18.51 25.38
N ALA A 313 -6.79 -18.75 26.15
CA ALA A 313 -7.59 -19.97 26.04
C ALA A 313 -8.21 -20.13 24.63
N ALA A 314 -8.69 -19.03 24.04
CA ALA A 314 -9.21 -19.04 22.67
C ALA A 314 -8.09 -19.33 21.64
N VAL A 315 -6.87 -18.82 21.85
CA VAL A 315 -5.69 -19.10 21.02
C VAL A 315 -5.31 -20.58 21.10
N VAL A 316 -5.31 -21.18 22.30
CA VAL A 316 -5.07 -22.63 22.46
C VAL A 316 -6.06 -23.44 21.63
N ALA A 317 -7.35 -23.07 21.68
CA ALA A 317 -8.37 -23.73 20.87
C ALA A 317 -8.20 -23.47 19.36
N LEU A 318 -7.77 -22.26 18.96
CA LEU A 318 -7.42 -21.95 17.57
C LEU A 318 -6.30 -22.86 17.07
N LEU A 319 -5.19 -22.95 17.79
CA LEU A 319 -4.02 -23.75 17.39
C LEU A 319 -4.34 -25.25 17.28
N ARG A 320 -5.21 -25.77 18.13
CA ARG A 320 -5.61 -27.20 18.09
C ARG A 320 -6.54 -27.56 16.94
N LEU A 321 -7.37 -26.62 16.48
CA LEU A 321 -8.49 -26.91 15.57
C LEU A 321 -8.30 -26.31 14.18
N ASN A 322 -7.56 -25.20 14.07
CA ASN A 322 -7.33 -24.53 12.81
C ASN A 322 -5.95 -24.90 12.25
N ASN A 323 -5.90 -25.15 10.94
CA ASN A 323 -4.71 -25.50 10.19
C ASN A 323 -4.47 -24.54 9.00
N VAL A 324 -5.11 -23.39 9.00
CA VAL A 324 -5.01 -22.36 7.95
C VAL A 324 -4.12 -21.21 8.41
N VAL A 325 -4.26 -20.76 9.66
CA VAL A 325 -3.45 -19.68 10.21
C VAL A 325 -1.96 -20.08 10.18
N THR A 326 -1.16 -19.22 9.54
CA THR A 326 0.29 -19.39 9.39
C THR A 326 1.07 -18.37 10.21
N GLU A 327 0.52 -17.16 10.43
CA GLU A 327 1.19 -16.10 11.19
C GLU A 327 0.25 -15.51 12.25
N LEU A 328 0.71 -15.49 13.50
CA LEU A 328 -0.04 -14.97 14.63
C LEU A 328 0.86 -14.09 15.49
N ASP A 329 0.52 -12.80 15.58
CA ASP A 329 1.21 -11.87 16.48
C ASP A 329 0.29 -11.52 17.66
N LEU A 330 0.72 -11.97 18.84
CA LEU A 330 0.03 -11.83 20.12
C LEU A 330 0.83 -10.97 21.11
N SER A 331 1.95 -10.41 20.66
CA SER A 331 2.92 -9.72 21.51
C SER A 331 2.32 -8.52 22.27
N CYS A 332 3.00 -8.08 23.33
CA CYS A 332 2.61 -6.90 24.11
C CYS A 332 1.19 -6.99 24.71
N ASN A 333 0.79 -8.17 25.16
CA ASN A 333 -0.48 -8.43 25.87
C ASN A 333 -0.22 -8.97 27.29
N GLN A 334 -1.24 -9.38 28.03
CA GLN A 334 -1.09 -9.82 29.43
C GLN A 334 -1.73 -11.19 29.65
N TYR A 335 -1.23 -12.22 28.94
CA TYR A 335 -1.73 -13.59 29.06
C TYR A 335 -1.30 -14.26 30.36
N GLY A 336 -0.09 -13.96 30.83
CA GLY A 336 0.51 -14.61 31.99
C GLY A 336 1.15 -15.96 31.65
N GLU A 337 2.09 -16.36 32.49
CA GLU A 337 3.03 -17.46 32.22
C GLU A 337 2.32 -18.79 31.92
N GLU A 338 1.39 -19.23 32.77
CA GLU A 338 0.68 -20.50 32.60
C GLU A 338 -0.10 -20.58 31.27
N SER A 339 -0.69 -19.45 30.87
CA SER A 339 -1.43 -19.35 29.61
C SER A 339 -0.48 -19.41 28.41
N CYS A 340 0.69 -18.77 28.48
CA CYS A 340 1.72 -18.88 27.44
C CYS A 340 2.27 -20.31 27.33
N SER A 341 2.50 -21.01 28.45
CA SER A 341 2.88 -22.42 28.44
C SER A 341 1.81 -23.30 27.77
N ALA A 342 0.52 -22.99 27.98
CA ALA A 342 -0.57 -23.69 27.31
C ALA A 342 -0.59 -23.43 25.79
N VAL A 343 -0.34 -22.18 25.37
CA VAL A 343 -0.19 -21.83 23.95
C VAL A 343 0.98 -22.58 23.32
N ARG A 344 2.14 -22.65 23.99
CA ARG A 344 3.29 -23.44 23.53
C ARG A 344 2.92 -24.90 23.30
N ARG A 345 2.31 -25.57 24.29
CA ARG A 345 1.89 -26.99 24.17
C ARG A 345 0.89 -27.19 23.03
N ALA A 346 0.00 -26.23 22.79
CA ALA A 346 -0.93 -26.28 21.67
C ALA A 346 -0.20 -26.12 20.31
N LEU A 347 0.82 -25.26 20.25
CA LEU A 347 1.65 -25.09 19.06
C LEU A 347 2.38 -26.37 18.66
N GLU A 348 2.81 -27.20 19.61
CA GLU A 348 3.45 -28.50 19.33
C GLU A 348 2.55 -29.44 18.52
N GLN A 349 1.23 -29.34 18.69
CA GLN A 349 0.23 -30.14 17.97
C GLN A 349 -0.20 -29.49 16.65
N ASN A 350 -0.06 -28.17 16.53
CA ASN A 350 -0.39 -27.42 15.32
C ASN A 350 0.69 -27.61 14.25
N THR A 351 0.30 -27.72 12.97
CA THR A 351 1.24 -27.91 11.85
C THR A 351 1.28 -26.75 10.86
N SER A 352 0.36 -25.80 10.94
CA SER A 352 0.22 -24.71 9.99
C SER A 352 1.03 -23.46 10.37
N VAL A 353 1.07 -23.12 11.66
CA VAL A 353 1.71 -21.90 12.15
C VAL A 353 3.22 -21.95 11.93
N ARG A 354 3.73 -20.87 11.33
CA ARG A 354 5.13 -20.63 11.00
C ARG A 354 5.72 -19.45 11.74
N LEU A 355 4.89 -18.48 12.10
CA LEU A 355 5.27 -17.32 12.90
C LEU A 355 4.28 -17.19 14.07
N LEU A 356 4.82 -17.22 15.29
CA LEU A 356 4.08 -16.91 16.51
C LEU A 356 4.93 -15.96 17.35
N ASP A 357 4.43 -14.74 17.59
CA ASP A 357 5.07 -13.79 18.49
C ASP A 357 4.30 -13.67 19.80
N LEU A 358 4.98 -13.99 20.92
CA LEU A 358 4.48 -13.89 22.29
C LEU A 358 5.37 -12.99 23.15
N ARG A 359 6.26 -12.18 22.57
CA ARG A 359 7.11 -11.28 23.34
C ARG A 359 6.27 -10.32 24.16
N MET A 360 6.73 -9.98 25.35
CA MET A 360 6.03 -9.05 26.24
C MET A 360 4.60 -9.51 26.60
N THR A 361 4.39 -10.81 26.81
CA THR A 361 3.08 -11.38 27.20
C THR A 361 3.01 -11.97 28.61
N GLY A 362 4.13 -11.97 29.32
CA GLY A 362 4.33 -12.74 30.55
C GLY A 362 4.82 -14.18 30.31
N ILE A 363 5.22 -14.51 29.08
CA ILE A 363 5.92 -15.77 28.75
C ILE A 363 7.26 -15.87 29.49
N ASN A 364 7.60 -17.06 29.99
CA ASN A 364 8.94 -17.31 30.56
C ASN A 364 9.97 -17.55 29.44
N PRO A 365 11.27 -17.33 29.70
CA PRO A 365 12.31 -17.46 28.68
C PRO A 365 12.41 -18.88 28.07
N ASP A 366 12.16 -19.92 28.86
CA ASP A 366 12.28 -21.31 28.40
C ASP A 366 11.20 -21.65 27.35
N ASP A 367 9.96 -21.24 27.60
CA ASP A 367 8.85 -21.41 26.66
C ASP A 367 9.06 -20.56 25.40
N GLU A 368 9.60 -19.33 25.53
CA GLU A 368 9.92 -18.47 24.39
C GLU A 368 10.98 -19.11 23.47
N ILE A 369 12.05 -19.64 24.05
CA ILE A 369 13.10 -20.37 23.31
C ILE A 369 12.50 -21.61 22.64
N ALA A 370 11.71 -22.40 23.36
CA ALA A 370 11.10 -23.61 22.82
C ALA A 370 10.17 -23.32 21.62
N ILE A 371 9.41 -22.22 21.65
CA ILE A 371 8.61 -21.77 20.51
C ILE A 371 9.50 -21.39 19.33
N ALA A 372 10.53 -20.58 19.57
CA ALA A 372 11.45 -20.13 18.52
C ALA A 372 12.16 -21.31 17.83
N GLU A 373 12.63 -22.30 18.59
CA GLU A 373 13.25 -23.51 18.06
C GLU A 373 12.26 -24.35 17.24
N ASN A 374 11.04 -24.53 17.74
CA ASN A 374 9.99 -25.27 17.02
C ASN A 374 9.70 -24.64 15.66
N LEU A 375 9.49 -23.32 15.63
CA LEU A 375 9.19 -22.58 14.40
C LEU A 375 10.37 -22.53 13.43
N ARG A 376 11.60 -22.33 13.94
CA ARG A 376 12.81 -22.38 13.12
C ARG A 376 12.98 -23.74 12.43
N ALA A 377 12.77 -24.83 13.18
CA ALA A 377 12.85 -26.18 12.62
C ALA A 377 11.79 -26.41 11.52
N ARG A 378 10.59 -25.80 11.64
CA ARG A 378 9.58 -25.84 10.56
C ARG A 378 10.05 -25.09 9.32
N GLN A 379 10.58 -23.87 9.49
CA GLN A 379 11.05 -23.06 8.37
C GLN A 379 12.18 -23.77 7.60
N GLU A 380 13.15 -24.34 8.31
CA GLU A 380 14.24 -25.11 7.68
C GLU A 380 13.74 -26.33 6.90
N ARG A 381 12.68 -27.02 7.35
CA ARG A 381 12.06 -28.13 6.59
C ARG A 381 11.41 -27.64 5.30
N VAL A 382 10.74 -26.49 5.34
CA VAL A 382 10.11 -25.88 4.17
C VAL A 382 11.16 -25.46 3.16
N ASP A 383 12.25 -24.83 3.62
CA ASP A 383 13.33 -24.38 2.75
C ASP A 383 14.06 -25.57 2.10
N LYS A 384 14.33 -26.64 2.87
CA LYS A 384 14.86 -27.91 2.32
C LYS A 384 13.93 -28.53 1.30
N ALA A 385 12.62 -28.57 1.56
CA ALA A 385 11.64 -29.12 0.62
C ALA A 385 11.58 -28.31 -0.68
N ARG A 386 11.70 -26.98 -0.62
CA ARG A 386 11.78 -26.11 -1.81
C ARG A 386 13.03 -26.37 -2.64
N VAL A 387 14.18 -26.55 -2.00
CA VAL A 387 15.45 -26.85 -2.68
C VAL A 387 15.42 -28.23 -3.35
N LEU A 388 14.81 -29.23 -2.69
CA LEU A 388 14.75 -30.61 -3.20
C LEU A 388 13.63 -30.83 -4.24
N GLY A 389 12.55 -30.05 -4.18
CA GLY A 389 11.41 -30.12 -5.09
C GLY A 389 11.53 -29.25 -6.35
N GLY A 390 12.59 -28.45 -6.49
CA GLY A 390 12.89 -27.67 -7.69
C GLY A 390 13.59 -28.48 -8.79
N LYS A 391 12.96 -29.56 -9.25
CA LYS A 391 13.30 -30.26 -10.50
C LYS A 391 12.14 -30.22 -11.47
#